data_AF-A0AA39VW75-F1
#
_entry.id   AF-A0AA39VW75-F1
#
_cell.length_a   1.000
_cell.length_b   1.000
_cell.length_c   1.000
_cell.angle_alpha   90.00
_cell.angle_beta   90.00
_cell.angle_gamma   90.00
#
_symmetry.space_group_name_H-M   'P 1'
#
loop_
_entity.id
_entity.type
_entity.pdbx_description
1 polymer ?
#
loop_
_entity_poly.entity_id
_entity_poly.type
_entity_poly.pdbx_seq_one_letter_code
_entity_poly.pdbx_strand_id
1 'polypeptide(L)'
;MPYAKAVHYMSWAAVGIFFNYYVYRRFKQWWARHTYILPAALDAGVGFMGVFLFFTLQSHNISGPECWGLDVSDHCPLAKCPIVPGIEVHGCPVL
;
A
#
# COMPACT_ATOMS: atom_id res chain seq x y z
N MET A 1 13.43 -4.67 0.73
CA MET A 1 12.79 -5.93 1.17
C MET A 1 11.32 -5.84 0.80
N PRO A 2 10.77 -6.70 -0.09
CA PRO A 2 9.44 -6.48 -0.61
C PRO A 2 8.44 -6.86 0.47
N TYR A 3 8.07 -5.90 1.32
CA TYR A 3 6.95 -6.04 2.25
C TYR A 3 5.64 -5.86 1.49
N ALA A 4 5.41 -6.64 0.43
CA ALA A 4 4.05 -6.99 0.08
C ALA A 4 3.58 -7.95 1.18
N LYS A 5 3.15 -7.39 2.32
CA LYS A 5 2.71 -8.16 3.48
C LYS A 5 1.65 -9.16 3.03
N ALA A 6 1.67 -10.38 3.57
CA ALA A 6 0.76 -11.47 3.20
C ALA A 6 -0.72 -11.04 3.18
N VAL A 7 -1.06 -10.02 3.96
CA VAL A 7 -2.36 -9.35 3.99
C VAL A 7 -2.82 -8.82 2.63
N HIS A 8 -1.93 -8.27 1.78
CA HIS A 8 -2.33 -7.76 0.47
C HIS A 8 -2.73 -8.88 -0.48
N TYR A 9 -1.96 -9.96 -0.50
CA TYR A 9 -2.27 -11.15 -1.31
C TYR A 9 -3.52 -11.87 -0.82
N MET A 10 -3.68 -12.03 0.50
CA MET A 10 -4.88 -12.61 1.09
C MET A 10 -6.13 -11.76 0.82
N SER A 11 -6.00 -10.42 0.91
CA SER A 11 -7.11 -9.50 0.63
C SER A 11 -7.51 -9.55 -0.84
N TRP A 12 -6.53 -9.53 -1.76
CA TRP A 12 -6.78 -9.68 -3.20
C TRP A 12 -7.48 -11.00 -3.52
N ALA A 13 -6.98 -12.11 -2.98
CA ALA A 13 -7.60 -13.42 -3.17
C ALA A 13 -9.02 -13.48 -2.59
N ALA A 14 -9.25 -12.92 -1.40
CA ALA A 14 -10.57 -12.89 -0.76
C ALA A 14 -11.58 -12.08 -1.59
N VAL A 15 -11.20 -10.89 -2.07
CA VAL A 15 -12.06 -10.04 -2.91
C VAL A 15 -12.32 -10.73 -4.25
N GLY A 16 -11.30 -11.31 -4.87
CA GLY A 16 -11.42 -12.06 -6.13
C GLY A 16 -12.36 -13.26 -6.03
N ILE A 17 -12.24 -14.06 -4.97
CA ILE A 17 -13.11 -15.22 -4.70
C ILE A 17 -14.53 -14.76 -4.38
N PHE A 18 -14.70 -13.72 -3.57
CA PHE A 18 -16.04 -13.21 -3.25
C PHE A 18 -16.77 -12.74 -4.52
N PHE A 19 -16.10 -11.95 -5.37
CA PHE A 19 -16.70 -11.46 -6.62
C PHE A 19 -16.94 -12.55 -7.66
N ASN A 20 -16.01 -13.50 -7.82
CA ASN A 20 -16.17 -14.56 -8.82
C ASN A 20 -17.08 -15.70 -8.35
N TYR A 21 -17.14 -16.00 -7.06
CA TYR A 21 -17.94 -17.13 -6.57
C TYR A 21 -19.33 -16.70 -6.12
N TYR A 22 -19.44 -15.63 -5.33
CA TYR A 22 -20.71 -15.24 -4.72
C TYR A 22 -21.60 -14.46 -5.69
N VAL A 23 -21.03 -13.49 -6.41
CA VAL A 23 -21.78 -12.62 -7.31
C VAL A 23 -22.15 -13.34 -8.61
N TYR A 24 -21.23 -14.16 -9.15
CA TYR A 24 -21.51 -14.98 -10.34
C TYR A 24 -22.64 -15.98 -10.08
N ARG A 25 -22.69 -16.60 -8.90
CA ARG A 25 -23.68 -17.64 -8.58
C ARG A 25 -25.08 -17.07 -8.35
N ARG A 26 -25.19 -15.84 -7.84
CA ARG A 26 -26.48 -15.22 -7.52
C ARG A 26 -27.07 -14.39 -8.66
N PHE A 27 -26.25 -13.72 -9.49
CA PHE A 27 -26.75 -12.83 -10.54
C PHE A 27 -25.91 -12.86 -11.83
N LYS A 28 -25.94 -13.98 -12.58
CA LYS A 28 -25.17 -14.15 -13.84
C LYS A 28 -25.38 -13.03 -14.86
N GLN A 29 -26.64 -12.60 -15.06
CA GLN A 29 -26.99 -11.57 -16.04
C GLN A 29 -26.54 -10.16 -15.63
N TRP A 30 -26.54 -9.87 -14.31
CA TRP A 30 -26.06 -8.61 -13.76
C TRP A 30 -24.52 -8.55 -13.74
N TRP A 31 -23.88 -9.68 -13.42
CA TRP A 31 -22.43 -9.85 -13.39
C TRP A 31 -21.83 -9.58 -14.77
N ALA A 32 -22.39 -10.16 -15.84
CA ALA A 32 -21.92 -9.90 -17.21
C ALA A 32 -21.90 -8.41 -17.60
N ARG A 33 -22.76 -7.58 -17.00
CA ARG A 33 -22.81 -6.13 -17.26
C ARG A 33 -21.86 -5.32 -16.37
N HIS A 34 -21.66 -5.72 -15.11
CA HIS A 34 -20.92 -4.94 -14.11
C HIS A 34 -19.45 -5.35 -13.96
N THR A 35 -19.06 -6.55 -14.43
CA THR A 35 -17.66 -7.01 -14.37
C THR A 35 -16.66 -6.07 -15.06
N TYR A 36 -17.10 -5.24 -16.00
CA TYR A 36 -16.23 -4.23 -16.64
C TYR A 36 -16.08 -2.93 -15.83
N ILE A 37 -17.15 -2.48 -15.17
CA ILE A 37 -17.17 -1.20 -14.44
C ILE A 37 -16.58 -1.35 -13.04
N LEU A 38 -16.72 -2.53 -12.43
CA LEU A 38 -16.33 -2.76 -11.05
C LEU A 38 -14.81 -2.71 -10.80
N PRO A 39 -13.94 -3.29 -11.67
CA PRO A 39 -12.49 -3.12 -11.57
C PRO A 39 -12.10 -1.65 -11.70
N ALA A 40 -12.65 -0.95 -12.69
CA ALA A 40 -12.37 0.47 -12.90
C ALA A 40 -12.80 1.33 -11.70
N ALA A 41 -13.95 1.03 -11.10
CA ALA A 41 -14.41 1.71 -9.88
C ALA A 41 -13.52 1.38 -8.66
N LEU A 42 -13.00 0.15 -8.58
CA LEU A 42 -12.08 -0.26 -7.51
C LEU A 42 -10.74 0.49 -7.62
N ASP A 43 -10.17 0.57 -8.82
CA ASP A 43 -8.92 1.29 -9.07
C ASP A 43 -9.05 2.79 -8.77
N ALA A 44 -10.16 3.41 -9.20
CA ALA A 44 -10.47 4.80 -8.86
C ALA A 44 -10.69 4.99 -7.34
N GLY A 45 -11.35 4.02 -6.69
CA GLY A 45 -11.60 4.03 -5.25
C GLY A 45 -10.33 3.95 -4.41
N VAL A 46 -9.33 3.17 -4.84
CA VAL A 46 -8.01 3.11 -4.19
C VAL A 46 -7.33 4.47 -4.21
N GLY A 47 -7.36 5.17 -5.36
CA GLY A 47 -6.82 6.53 -5.47
C GLY A 47 -7.54 7.52 -4.55
N PHE A 48 -8.87 7.45 -4.51
CA PHE A 48 -9.69 8.28 -3.61
C PHE A 48 -9.38 8.02 -2.14
N MET A 49 -9.25 6.75 -1.73
CA MET A 49 -8.87 6.38 -0.36
C MET A 49 -7.48 6.88 0.01
N GLY A 50 -6.53 6.89 -0.94
CA GLY A 50 -5.20 7.46 -0.71
C GLY A 50 -5.26 8.96 -0.34
N VAL A 51 -6.02 9.75 -1.11
CA VAL A 51 -6.23 11.18 -0.81
C VAL A 51 -6.94 11.36 0.53
N PHE A 52 -7.97 10.57 0.79
CA PHE A 52 -8.71 10.62 2.05
C PHE A 52 -7.82 10.32 3.27
N LEU A 53 -6.98 9.29 3.18
CA LEU A 53 -6.01 8.93 4.23
C LEU A 53 -4.96 10.03 4.44
N PHE A 54 -4.52 10.69 3.37
CA PHE A 54 -3.60 11.82 3.49
C PHE A 54 -4.21 12.96 4.32
N PHE A 55 -5.46 13.35 4.03
CA PHE A 55 -6.15 14.40 4.77
C PHE A 55 -6.46 14.03 6.22
N THR A 56 -6.75 12.76 6.52
CA THR A 56 -7.19 12.33 7.85
C THR A 56 -6.04 11.93 8.77
N LEU A 57 -4.98 11.30 8.24
CA LEU A 57 -3.86 10.79 9.03
C LEU A 57 -2.59 11.61 8.83
N GLN A 58 -2.18 11.82 7.57
CA GLN A 58 -0.89 12.43 7.28
C GLN A 58 -0.86 13.93 7.64
N SER A 59 -2.01 14.62 7.57
CA SER A 59 -2.17 15.99 8.07
C SER A 59 -1.83 16.13 9.58
N HIS A 60 -2.03 15.07 10.35
CA HIS A 60 -1.75 15.02 11.79
C HIS A 60 -0.39 14.38 12.11
N ASN A 61 0.49 14.15 11.10
CA ASN A 61 1.78 13.46 11.25
C ASN A 61 1.67 12.09 11.94
N ILE A 62 0.51 11.42 11.85
CA ILE A 62 0.35 10.07 12.40
C ILE A 62 0.83 9.07 11.34
N SER A 63 2.03 8.52 11.54
CA SER A 63 2.48 7.34 10.82
C SER A 63 1.69 6.15 11.35
N GLY A 64 0.84 5.55 10.50
CA GLY A 64 0.03 4.38 10.87
C GLY A 64 0.89 3.18 11.34
N PRO A 65 0.25 2.08 11.78
CA PRO A 65 0.97 0.89 12.22
C PRO A 65 1.96 0.39 11.15
N GLU A 66 3.10 -0.18 11.55
CA GLU A 66 4.19 -0.63 10.66
C GLU A 66 3.70 -1.59 9.54
N CYS A 67 2.54 -2.24 9.73
CA CYS A 67 1.82 -3.03 8.72
C CYS A 67 1.30 -2.24 7.51
N TRP A 68 1.18 -0.92 7.60
CA TRP A 68 0.69 -0.06 6.53
C TRP A 68 1.80 0.42 5.58
N GLY A 69 3.07 0.27 5.95
CA GLY A 69 4.21 0.65 5.10
C GLY A 69 4.40 2.16 4.93
N LEU A 70 3.81 2.99 5.80
CA LEU A 70 3.97 4.45 5.83
C LEU A 70 5.25 4.90 6.56
N ASP A 71 6.10 3.97 6.98
CA ASP A 71 7.28 4.31 7.75
C ASP A 71 8.30 5.01 6.83
N VAL A 72 8.46 6.31 7.03
CA VAL A 72 9.50 7.16 6.43
C VAL A 72 10.84 6.91 7.16
N SER A 73 11.09 5.69 7.64
CA SER A 73 12.46 5.27 7.85
C SER A 73 12.94 4.75 6.52
N ASP A 74 13.87 5.48 5.92
CA ASP A 74 14.76 4.88 4.94
C ASP A 74 15.26 3.58 5.59
N HIS A 75 14.80 2.44 5.10
CA HIS A 75 15.21 1.11 5.56
C HIS A 75 16.72 0.84 5.31
N CYS A 76 17.47 1.89 4.97
CA CYS A 76 18.89 1.94 4.83
C CYS A 76 19.46 2.80 5.98
N PRO A 77 20.15 2.20 6.97
CA PRO A 77 20.78 2.94 8.07
C PRO A 77 21.84 3.95 7.59
N LEU A 78 22.23 3.88 6.32
CA LEU A 78 23.21 4.73 5.65
C LEU A 78 22.62 6.02 5.05
N ALA A 79 21.30 6.14 4.89
CA ALA A 79 20.68 7.35 4.31
C ALA A 79 20.88 8.60 5.19
N LYS A 80 21.16 8.40 6.47
CA LYS A 80 21.46 9.45 7.44
C LYS A 80 22.94 9.87 7.46
N CYS A 81 23.80 9.19 6.69
CA CYS A 81 25.23 9.46 6.67
C CYS A 81 25.58 10.59 5.68
N PRO A 82 26.42 11.56 6.08
CA PRO A 82 26.91 12.60 5.18
C PRO A 82 27.87 12.00 4.14
N ILE A 83 27.68 12.36 2.87
CA ILE A 83 28.44 11.85 1.71
C ILE A 83 29.71 12.71 1.45
N VAL A 84 30.02 13.63 2.36
CA VAL A 84 31.10 14.62 2.21
C VAL A 84 32.39 14.02 2.81
N PRO A 85 33.53 14.03 2.09
CA PRO A 85 34.78 13.49 2.61
C PRO A 85 35.26 14.31 3.83
N GLY A 86 35.64 13.60 4.90
CA GLY A 86 36.23 14.18 6.11
C GLY A 86 35.30 14.37 7.32
N ILE A 87 34.07 13.84 7.30
CA ILE A 87 33.16 13.86 8.46
C ILE A 87 32.98 12.43 8.98
N GLU A 88 33.63 12.12 10.11
CA GLU A 88 33.48 10.84 10.78
C GLU A 88 32.29 10.89 11.75
N VAL A 89 31.27 10.06 11.49
CA VAL A 89 30.14 9.84 12.39
C VAL A 89 30.10 8.37 12.80
N HIS A 90 29.98 8.11 14.10
CA HIS A 90 29.94 6.75 14.65
C HIS A 90 28.82 5.92 14.00
N GLY A 91 29.20 4.89 13.24
CA GLY A 91 28.27 3.95 12.59
C GLY A 91 28.13 4.09 11.06
N CYS A 92 28.84 5.02 10.42
CA CYS A 92 28.88 5.15 8.95
C CYS A 92 30.24 4.71 8.38
N PRO A 93 30.28 4.05 7.21
CA PRO A 93 31.53 3.72 6.54
C PRO A 93 32.20 5.02 6.06
N VAL A 94 33.45 5.23 6.49
CA VAL A 94 34.32 6.28 5.97
C VAL A 94 34.91 5.80 4.65
N LEU A 95 34.86 6.64 3.61
CA LEU A 95 35.60 6.48 2.36
C LEU A 95 36.95 7.19 2.47
#